data_AF-A0A507ANR4-F1
#
_entry.id   AF-A0A507ANR4-F1
#
_cell.length_a   1.000
_cell.length_b   1.000
_cell.length_c   1.000
_cell.angle_alpha   90.00
_cell.angle_beta   90.00
_cell.angle_gamma   90.00
#
_symmetry.space_group_name_H-M   'P 1'
#
loop_
_entity.id
_entity.type
_entity.pdbx_description
1 polymer ?
#
loop_
_entity_poly.entity_id
_entity_poly.type
_entity_poly.pdbx_seq_one_letter_code
_entity_poly.pdbx_strand_id
1 'polypeptide(L)'
;MVVQRRDEEQPSRLASYLARLNPVPAFPQYTGPHKVGTIDVEIPVSDLESPSPAPEGAAAIHTIQFRIFYPAGPDSNGGKINWLPAPQRQHITAYTTFMGLAPLLAEVVSFLPRHLHYATLPVHKNAALLEPDTPSKRWPTMVFSHGLAGFRNAYSYFAGSMASHGVVVICPEHRDGSSVVSFIRDPARQNAFLRRNRGSVVPYVRIPHTESPEIWAARNAQLRIRLWELGLLHDAILRLDEQPDFANLNLSTPQNALAQYRGKLAVQEPGSIIWAGHSFGAATVVQFIKSTYYADEPAVAAMAEPLFRPARGSRLRQAITEKNPTILQDMWCFPLLAESSRPLWNLPLPAYADVPTAPGGKALLAVESESFFKWTKHLHATARVLSPDPTASCVVASAFGRPSGLQLPEPSVFYVEQSAHLNQSDFGVLFPWLTGKMFGVKDPEQSLRLNLRAALQMLRANSVPVSRTSFADLVDGELVDKPGVRDAHDDRVADDGVLDDEKILSRSEPTGIQSWRWVDIIGLGQETGSLEQGKADTTSQLDADGTDEEQQMEPELEPQLSRPGNVTGAMSGVAPSANSA
;
A
#
# COMPACT_ATOMS: atom_id res chain seq x y z
N MET A 1 4.17 24.78 51.20
CA MET A 1 5.20 23.82 50.78
C MET A 1 5.00 23.59 49.29
N VAL A 2 5.82 24.25 48.47
CA VAL A 2 5.64 24.40 47.02
C VAL A 2 6.04 23.09 46.33
N VAL A 3 5.10 22.49 45.60
CA VAL A 3 5.37 21.34 44.73
C VAL A 3 5.92 21.90 43.42
N GLN A 4 7.21 21.70 43.17
CA GLN A 4 7.85 21.97 41.88
C GLN A 4 7.20 21.08 40.80
N ARG A 5 6.45 21.69 39.88
CA ARG A 5 6.13 21.10 38.58
C ARG A 5 7.43 21.03 37.79
N ARG A 6 7.76 19.87 37.22
CA ARG A 6 8.78 19.75 36.19
C ARG A 6 8.15 20.23 34.89
N ASP A 7 8.66 21.33 34.35
CA ASP A 7 8.38 21.75 32.99
C ASP A 7 8.88 20.67 32.03
N GLU A 8 7.99 20.11 31.21
CA GLU A 8 8.38 19.29 30.06
C GLU A 8 9.00 20.22 29.02
N GLU A 9 10.32 20.18 28.89
CA GLU A 9 11.05 20.91 27.85
C GLU A 9 10.59 20.45 26.47
N GLN A 10 10.00 21.37 25.69
CA GLN A 10 9.90 21.22 24.24
C GLN A 10 11.30 20.99 23.66
N PRO A 11 11.48 20.08 22.69
CA PRO A 11 12.80 19.82 22.12
C PRO A 11 13.37 21.11 21.53
N SER A 12 14.48 21.57 22.09
CA SER A 12 15.17 22.78 21.63
C SER A 12 15.55 22.67 20.15
N ARG A 13 15.66 23.80 19.44
CA ARG A 13 16.18 23.87 18.05
C ARG A 13 17.52 23.16 17.86
N LEU A 14 18.28 22.98 18.94
CA LEU A 14 19.52 22.23 18.96
C LEU A 14 19.27 20.72 18.82
N ALA A 15 18.21 20.18 19.44
CA ALA A 15 17.83 18.77 19.33
C ALA A 15 17.35 18.40 17.92
N SER A 16 16.59 19.27 17.24
CA SER A 16 16.21 19.06 15.83
C SER A 16 17.40 19.17 14.88
N TYR A 17 18.33 20.10 15.13
CA TYR A 17 19.58 20.21 14.36
C TYR A 17 20.51 19.00 14.59
N LEU A 18 20.57 18.47 15.81
CA LEU A 18 21.33 17.25 16.14
C LEU A 18 20.68 15.99 15.59
N ALA A 19 19.35 15.94 15.47
CA ALA A 19 18.63 14.86 14.79
C ALA A 19 18.97 14.80 13.29
N ARG A 20 19.16 15.97 12.65
CA ARG A 20 19.66 16.06 11.26
C ARG A 20 21.11 15.59 11.09
N LEU A 21 21.87 15.47 12.19
CA LEU A 21 23.22 14.89 12.22
C LEU A 21 23.22 13.40 12.61
N ASN A 22 22.07 12.82 12.95
CA ASN A 22 21.95 11.41 13.28
C ASN A 22 21.96 10.56 12.00
N PRO A 23 22.92 9.64 11.83
CA PRO A 23 22.99 8.81 10.62
C PRO A 23 21.90 7.72 10.57
N VAL A 24 21.11 7.54 11.65
CA VAL A 24 19.96 6.64 11.67
C VAL A 24 18.74 7.37 11.09
N PRO A 25 18.17 6.92 9.95
CA PRO A 25 16.95 7.50 9.41
C PRO A 25 15.82 7.46 10.45
N ALA A 26 15.11 8.57 10.60
CA ALA A 26 13.97 8.69 11.49
C ALA A 26 12.72 9.03 10.67
N PHE A 27 11.59 8.45 11.05
CA PHE A 27 10.31 8.81 10.47
C PHE A 27 9.85 10.17 10.97
N PRO A 28 9.18 10.98 10.13
CA PRO A 28 8.43 12.14 10.59
C PRO A 28 7.35 11.69 11.58
N GLN A 29 6.96 12.59 12.49
CA GLN A 29 5.85 12.33 13.41
C GLN A 29 4.53 12.38 12.66
N TYR A 30 3.53 11.68 13.21
CA TYR A 30 2.17 11.74 12.68
C TYR A 30 1.49 13.05 13.10
N THR A 31 0.67 13.59 12.20
CA THR A 31 0.03 14.91 12.34
C THR A 31 -1.38 14.85 12.92
N GLY A 32 -1.97 13.66 13.00
CA GLY A 32 -3.30 13.47 13.59
C GLY A 32 -3.31 13.62 15.12
N PRO A 33 -4.51 13.82 15.70
CA PRO A 33 -4.64 14.15 17.13
C PRO A 33 -4.34 12.98 18.07
N HIS A 34 -4.31 11.74 17.56
CA HIS A 34 -4.06 10.55 18.39
C HIS A 34 -2.61 10.10 18.29
N LYS A 35 -2.03 9.69 19.43
CA LYS A 35 -0.85 8.84 19.41
C LYS A 35 -1.18 7.53 18.70
N VAL A 36 -0.18 6.82 18.21
CA VAL A 36 -0.40 5.57 17.47
C VAL A 36 0.11 4.38 18.27
N GLY A 37 -0.78 3.45 18.57
CA GLY A 37 -0.47 2.14 19.11
C GLY A 37 -0.23 1.13 18.00
N THR A 38 0.49 0.05 18.30
CA THR A 38 0.62 -1.07 17.36
C THR A 38 0.82 -2.41 18.06
N ILE A 39 0.33 -3.48 17.42
CA ILE A 39 0.59 -4.88 17.81
C ILE A 39 0.92 -5.73 16.57
N ASP A 40 1.64 -6.82 16.80
CA ASP A 40 1.96 -7.82 15.78
C ASP A 40 1.18 -9.10 16.06
N VAL A 41 0.52 -9.65 15.04
CA VAL A 41 -0.44 -10.74 15.18
C VAL A 41 -0.08 -11.85 14.19
N GLU A 42 -0.01 -13.09 14.68
CA GLU A 42 0.13 -14.28 13.84
C GLU A 42 -0.79 -15.39 14.35
N ILE A 43 -1.74 -15.79 13.51
CA ILE A 43 -2.85 -16.69 13.88
C ILE A 43 -2.75 -17.97 13.05
N PRO A 44 -2.88 -19.16 13.66
CA PRO A 44 -3.00 -20.41 12.91
C PRO A 44 -4.18 -20.38 11.93
N VAL A 45 -3.96 -20.84 10.70
CA VAL A 45 -5.04 -21.00 9.71
C VAL A 45 -6.12 -21.97 10.23
N SER A 46 -5.72 -22.97 11.01
CA SER A 46 -6.64 -23.92 11.66
C SER A 46 -7.61 -23.28 12.65
N ASP A 47 -7.28 -22.10 13.15
CA ASP A 47 -8.10 -21.39 14.13
C ASP A 47 -9.13 -20.49 13.43
N LEU A 48 -9.09 -20.35 12.09
CA LEU A 48 -9.90 -19.41 11.30
C LEU A 48 -10.88 -20.13 10.37
N GLU A 49 -12.01 -19.47 10.10
CA GLU A 49 -12.94 -19.95 9.08
C GLU A 49 -12.49 -19.47 7.70
N SER A 50 -11.98 -20.40 6.89
CA SER A 50 -11.54 -20.07 5.54
C SER A 50 -12.74 -19.95 4.59
N PRO A 51 -12.95 -18.78 3.95
CA PRO A 51 -14.08 -18.60 3.06
C PRO A 51 -13.91 -19.32 1.72
N SER A 52 -12.72 -19.83 1.38
CA SER A 52 -12.41 -20.54 0.14
C SER A 52 -11.44 -21.68 0.44
N PRO A 53 -11.42 -22.77 -0.35
CA PRO A 53 -10.35 -23.76 -0.26
C PRO A 53 -8.97 -23.11 -0.39
N ALA A 54 -7.99 -23.67 0.32
CA ALA A 54 -6.60 -23.24 0.19
C ALA A 54 -6.11 -23.47 -1.25
N PRO A 55 -5.48 -22.48 -1.89
CA PRO A 55 -5.01 -22.62 -3.25
C PRO A 55 -3.77 -23.53 -3.34
N GLU A 56 -3.41 -23.92 -4.55
CA GLU A 56 -2.13 -24.56 -4.81
C GLU A 56 -0.97 -23.68 -4.32
N GLY A 57 0.06 -24.31 -3.74
CA GLY A 57 1.20 -23.62 -3.13
C GLY A 57 0.97 -23.15 -1.68
N ALA A 58 -0.27 -23.16 -1.17
CA ALA A 58 -0.56 -22.72 0.21
C ALA A 58 -0.40 -23.82 1.27
N ALA A 59 -0.08 -25.07 0.91
CA ALA A 59 -0.03 -26.20 1.85
C ALA A 59 0.97 -26.01 3.01
N ALA A 60 2.05 -25.25 2.79
CA ALA A 60 3.05 -24.92 3.82
C ALA A 60 2.71 -23.64 4.62
N ILE A 61 1.59 -22.98 4.32
CA ILE A 61 1.14 -21.77 5.00
C ILE A 61 0.20 -22.15 6.14
N HIS A 62 0.77 -22.23 7.34
CA HIS A 62 0.04 -22.65 8.54
C HIS A 62 -0.53 -21.49 9.36
N THR A 63 -0.17 -20.25 9.05
CA THR A 63 -0.61 -19.06 9.78
C THR A 63 -0.96 -17.92 8.82
N ILE A 64 -1.76 -16.94 9.28
CA ILE A 64 -1.79 -15.58 8.72
C ILE A 64 -1.05 -14.61 9.66
N GLN A 65 -0.43 -13.57 9.12
CA GLN A 65 0.41 -12.63 9.87
C GLN A 65 0.10 -11.21 9.41
N PHE A 66 -0.08 -10.31 10.36
CA PHE A 66 -0.39 -8.93 10.09
C PHE A 66 -0.01 -8.04 11.28
N ARG A 67 0.18 -6.74 10.98
CA ARG A 67 0.34 -5.69 11.98
C ARG A 67 -0.92 -4.84 12.04
N ILE A 68 -1.30 -4.41 13.24
CA ILE A 68 -2.37 -3.44 13.43
C ILE A 68 -1.74 -2.12 13.91
N PHE A 69 -2.08 -1.02 13.26
CA PHE A 69 -1.85 0.35 13.71
C PHE A 69 -3.18 0.95 14.13
N TYR A 70 -3.23 1.62 15.29
CA TYR A 70 -4.51 2.08 15.84
C TYR A 70 -4.38 3.34 16.71
N PRO A 71 -5.47 4.11 16.89
CA PRO A 71 -5.50 5.26 17.79
C PRO A 71 -5.17 4.85 19.23
N ALA A 72 -4.24 5.55 19.87
CA ALA A 72 -3.84 5.38 21.25
C ALA A 72 -3.97 6.71 22.02
N GLY A 73 -4.21 6.61 23.32
CA GLY A 73 -4.39 7.80 24.17
C GLY A 73 -3.13 8.65 24.32
N PRO A 74 -3.28 9.94 24.71
CA PRO A 74 -2.16 10.88 24.88
C PRO A 74 -1.17 10.42 25.97
N ASP A 75 -1.62 9.68 26.98
CA ASP A 75 -0.78 9.12 28.04
C ASP A 75 -0.06 7.82 27.63
N SER A 76 -0.23 7.37 26.38
CA SER A 76 0.42 6.18 25.87
C SER A 76 1.94 6.33 25.93
N ASN A 77 2.55 5.45 26.71
CA ASN A 77 3.99 5.33 26.91
C ASN A 77 4.38 3.86 26.65
N GLY A 78 4.40 3.48 25.37
CA GLY A 78 4.84 2.16 24.90
C GLY A 78 6.28 2.14 24.41
N GLY A 79 6.88 0.94 24.37
CA GLY A 79 8.20 0.73 23.78
C GLY A 79 8.20 0.99 22.26
N LYS A 80 9.37 1.32 21.70
CA LYS A 80 9.54 1.51 20.25
C LYS A 80 9.59 0.17 19.52
N ILE A 81 9.21 0.16 18.25
CA ILE A 81 9.35 -1.00 17.36
C ILE A 81 10.32 -0.64 16.23
N ASN A 82 11.19 -1.57 15.86
CA ASN A 82 12.06 -1.40 14.71
C ASN A 82 11.26 -1.51 13.40
N TRP A 83 11.66 -0.75 12.39
CA TRP A 83 11.05 -0.80 11.06
C TRP A 83 11.21 -2.19 10.44
N LEU A 84 12.42 -2.78 10.49
CA LEU A 84 12.61 -4.17 10.12
C LEU A 84 12.04 -5.13 11.19
N PRO A 85 11.14 -6.05 10.82
CA PRO A 85 10.64 -7.05 11.75
C PRO A 85 11.73 -8.01 12.21
N ALA A 86 11.51 -8.64 13.36
CA ALA A 86 12.35 -9.76 13.77
C ALA A 86 12.03 -10.99 12.90
N PRO A 87 13.04 -11.78 12.46
CA PRO A 87 14.48 -11.57 12.66
C PRO A 87 15.08 -10.57 11.65
N GLN A 88 15.68 -9.47 12.15
CA GLN A 88 16.13 -8.36 11.30
C GLN A 88 17.29 -8.73 10.37
N ARG A 89 18.22 -9.59 10.82
CA ARG A 89 19.38 -9.99 10.00
C ARG A 89 18.94 -10.61 8.68
N GLN A 90 17.90 -11.43 8.70
CA GLN A 90 17.38 -12.07 7.49
C GLN A 90 16.69 -11.07 6.57
N HIS A 91 15.98 -10.07 7.12
CA HIS A 91 15.42 -8.99 6.31
C HIS A 91 16.52 -8.15 5.64
N ILE A 92 17.59 -7.82 6.37
CA ILE A 92 18.75 -7.12 5.79
C ILE A 92 19.35 -7.95 4.66
N THR A 93 19.62 -9.25 4.89
CA THR A 93 20.14 -10.15 3.84
C THR A 93 19.20 -10.18 2.63
N ALA A 94 17.90 -10.34 2.86
CA ALA A 94 16.92 -10.42 1.78
C ALA A 94 16.85 -9.12 0.98
N TYR A 95 16.86 -7.95 1.62
CA TYR A 95 16.93 -6.67 0.92
C TYR A 95 18.23 -6.50 0.13
N THR A 96 19.38 -6.91 0.69
CA THR A 96 20.65 -6.86 -0.05
C THR A 96 20.65 -7.78 -1.28
N THR A 97 19.96 -8.93 -1.21
CA THR A 97 19.78 -9.82 -2.36
C THR A 97 18.80 -9.22 -3.38
N PHE A 98 17.68 -8.66 -2.91
CA PHE A 98 16.65 -8.06 -3.75
C PHE A 98 17.17 -6.86 -4.54
N MET A 99 17.94 -5.95 -3.91
CA MET A 99 18.53 -4.78 -4.57
C MET A 99 19.72 -5.10 -5.49
N GLY A 100 20.21 -6.35 -5.48
CA GLY A 100 21.41 -6.79 -6.19
C GLY A 100 22.73 -6.36 -5.50
N LEU A 101 23.79 -7.14 -5.70
CA LEU A 101 25.15 -6.82 -5.21
C LEU A 101 26.03 -6.34 -6.37
N ALA A 102 26.08 -5.02 -6.59
CA ALA A 102 27.04 -4.38 -7.50
C ALA A 102 28.20 -3.74 -6.70
N PRO A 103 29.42 -3.60 -7.27
CA PRO A 103 30.56 -2.96 -6.59
C PRO A 103 30.31 -1.53 -6.11
N LEU A 104 29.40 -0.80 -6.77
CA LEU A 104 28.98 0.56 -6.38
C LEU A 104 28.18 0.60 -5.07
N LEU A 105 27.69 -0.56 -4.60
CA LEU A 105 26.94 -0.70 -3.36
C LEU A 105 27.84 -1.05 -2.17
N ALA A 106 29.16 -1.08 -2.27
CA ALA A 106 30.02 -1.29 -1.09
C ALA A 106 29.78 -0.22 0.00
N GLU A 107 29.52 1.03 -0.39
CA GLU A 107 29.14 2.12 0.55
C GLU A 107 27.72 1.94 1.08
N VAL A 108 26.74 1.59 0.23
CA VAL A 108 25.35 1.34 0.61
C VAL A 108 25.20 0.11 1.52
N VAL A 109 25.92 -0.98 1.23
CA VAL A 109 26.03 -2.19 2.05
C VAL A 109 26.82 -1.94 3.34
N SER A 110 27.65 -0.89 3.41
CA SER A 110 28.24 -0.45 4.68
C SER A 110 27.31 0.46 5.51
N PHE A 111 26.38 1.17 4.87
CA PHE A 111 25.40 2.08 5.49
C PHE A 111 24.09 1.36 5.91
N LEU A 112 23.53 0.49 5.06
CA LEU A 112 22.26 -0.22 5.27
C LEU A 112 22.24 -1.07 6.55
N PRO A 113 23.21 -1.96 6.81
CA PRO A 113 23.10 -2.89 7.94
C PRO A 113 23.26 -2.22 9.30
N ARG A 114 23.99 -1.10 9.37
CA ARG A 114 24.32 -0.45 10.65
C ARG A 114 23.24 0.55 11.09
N HIS A 115 22.57 1.22 10.16
CA HIS A 115 21.58 2.25 10.49
C HIS A 115 20.12 1.76 10.37
N LEU A 116 19.81 0.90 9.40
CA LEU A 116 18.45 0.35 9.23
C LEU A 116 18.03 -0.55 10.40
N HIS A 117 19.00 -1.19 11.05
CA HIS A 117 18.80 -1.99 12.25
C HIS A 117 18.21 -1.19 13.43
N TYR A 118 18.48 0.12 13.45
CA TYR A 118 18.05 1.04 14.52
C TYR A 118 16.92 1.97 14.10
N ALA A 119 16.48 1.94 12.84
CA ALA A 119 15.33 2.71 12.40
C ALA A 119 14.07 2.20 13.14
N THR A 120 13.38 3.10 13.83
CA THR A 120 12.19 2.78 14.62
C THR A 120 10.96 3.52 14.11
N LEU A 121 9.82 2.85 14.17
CA LEU A 121 8.52 3.44 13.88
C LEU A 121 8.11 4.42 14.99
N PRO A 122 7.46 5.56 14.67
CA PRO A 122 6.99 6.54 15.66
C PRO A 122 5.66 6.08 16.31
N VAL A 123 5.67 4.87 16.87
CA VAL A 123 4.49 4.17 17.44
C VAL A 123 4.79 3.59 18.82
N HIS A 124 3.73 3.31 19.56
CA HIS A 124 3.78 2.71 20.89
C HIS A 124 3.41 1.22 20.84
N LYS A 125 4.40 0.37 21.06
CA LYS A 125 4.19 -1.08 21.09
C LYS A 125 3.23 -1.49 22.20
N ASN A 126 2.21 -2.28 21.85
CA ASN A 126 1.24 -2.86 22.77
C ASN A 126 0.51 -1.82 23.63
N ALA A 127 0.34 -0.60 23.10
CA ALA A 127 -0.44 0.44 23.77
C ALA A 127 -1.91 0.02 23.92
N ALA A 128 -2.62 0.66 24.85
CA ALA A 128 -4.06 0.53 24.90
C ALA A 128 -4.71 1.28 23.73
N LEU A 129 -5.62 0.60 23.04
CA LEU A 129 -6.51 1.17 22.03
C LEU A 129 -7.40 2.21 22.70
N LEU A 130 -7.38 3.42 22.14
CA LEU A 130 -8.25 4.50 22.58
C LEU A 130 -9.72 4.12 22.38
N GLU A 131 -10.58 4.52 23.31
CA GLU A 131 -12.03 4.35 23.13
C GLU A 131 -12.52 5.20 21.95
N PRO A 132 -13.31 4.63 21.03
CA PRO A 132 -13.82 5.34 19.87
C PRO A 132 -14.77 6.47 20.25
N ASP A 133 -14.45 7.68 19.77
CA ASP A 133 -15.27 8.88 19.91
C ASP A 133 -16.20 9.11 18.70
N THR A 134 -16.22 8.18 17.75
CA THR A 134 -17.08 8.20 16.55
C THR A 134 -18.58 8.08 16.88
N PRO A 135 -19.49 8.47 15.97
CA PRO A 135 -20.94 8.31 16.16
C PRO A 135 -21.37 6.86 16.43
N SER A 136 -20.72 5.88 15.78
CA SER A 136 -20.99 4.45 15.94
C SER A 136 -20.31 3.82 17.16
N LYS A 137 -19.49 4.59 17.90
CA LYS A 137 -18.60 4.06 18.96
C LYS A 137 -17.72 2.91 18.47
N ARG A 138 -17.29 3.01 17.20
CA ARG A 138 -16.42 2.07 16.51
C ARG A 138 -15.46 2.82 15.60
N TRP A 139 -14.21 2.41 15.59
CA TRP A 139 -13.19 2.96 14.70
C TRP A 139 -13.39 2.43 13.27
N PRO A 140 -13.38 3.29 12.25
CA PRO A 140 -13.16 2.87 10.86
C PRO A 140 -11.99 1.90 10.77
N THR A 141 -12.13 0.85 9.98
CA THR A 141 -11.11 -0.18 9.85
C THR A 141 -10.70 -0.34 8.39
N MET A 142 -9.40 -0.29 8.15
CA MET A 142 -8.78 -0.40 6.85
C MET A 142 -7.90 -1.65 6.79
N VAL A 143 -7.94 -2.37 5.67
CA VAL A 143 -6.92 -3.35 5.30
C VAL A 143 -6.01 -2.75 4.24
N PHE A 144 -4.70 -2.76 4.48
CA PHE A 144 -3.69 -2.23 3.55
C PHE A 144 -2.77 -3.34 3.03
N SER A 145 -2.90 -3.73 1.76
CA SER A 145 -2.07 -4.76 1.12
C SER A 145 -0.78 -4.18 0.53
N HIS A 146 0.35 -4.82 0.81
CA HIS A 146 1.66 -4.37 0.34
C HIS A 146 1.97 -4.77 -1.11
N GLY A 147 2.86 -4.00 -1.75
CA GLY A 147 3.41 -4.29 -3.08
C GLY A 147 4.48 -5.39 -3.07
N LEU A 148 5.14 -5.58 -4.22
CA LEU A 148 6.30 -6.48 -4.36
C LEU A 148 7.45 -6.04 -3.45
N ALA A 149 8.15 -7.01 -2.87
CA ALA A 149 9.19 -6.84 -1.85
C ALA A 149 8.75 -6.01 -0.61
N GLY A 150 7.45 -5.74 -0.47
CA GLY A 150 6.85 -5.14 0.71
C GLY A 150 6.67 -6.17 1.84
N PHE A 151 6.27 -5.68 3.00
CA PHE A 151 5.97 -6.48 4.18
C PHE A 151 5.10 -5.64 5.14
N ARG A 152 4.67 -6.19 6.27
CA ARG A 152 3.68 -5.54 7.17
C ARG A 152 4.10 -4.21 7.82
N ASN A 153 5.37 -3.78 7.69
CA ASN A 153 5.78 -2.44 8.14
C ASN A 153 6.30 -1.56 6.99
N ALA A 154 6.25 -1.98 5.73
CA ALA A 154 6.81 -1.19 4.63
C ALA A 154 6.01 0.10 4.31
N TYR A 155 4.82 0.24 4.89
CA TYR A 155 3.89 1.37 4.70
C TYR A 155 3.47 1.95 6.06
N SER A 156 4.34 1.85 7.07
CA SER A 156 4.02 2.24 8.44
C SER A 156 3.83 3.74 8.61
N TYR A 157 4.39 4.57 7.73
CA TYR A 157 4.10 5.99 7.72
C TYR A 157 2.64 6.24 7.33
N PHE A 158 2.19 5.74 6.17
CA PHE A 158 0.79 5.89 5.75
C PHE A 158 -0.18 5.26 6.76
N ALA A 159 0.07 4.01 7.18
CA ALA A 159 -0.79 3.30 8.13
C ALA A 159 -0.84 3.99 9.50
N GLY A 160 0.29 4.47 10.00
CA GLY A 160 0.36 5.20 11.26
C GLY A 160 -0.29 6.59 11.17
N SER A 161 -0.11 7.31 10.06
CA SER A 161 -0.79 8.58 9.82
C SER A 161 -2.31 8.39 9.80
N MET A 162 -2.84 7.44 9.04
CA MET A 162 -4.27 7.10 9.07
C MET A 162 -4.75 6.75 10.49
N ALA A 163 -3.95 6.01 11.26
CA ALA A 163 -4.26 5.69 12.66
C ALA A 163 -4.26 6.89 13.59
N SER A 164 -3.35 7.85 13.40
CA SER A 164 -3.36 9.11 14.15
C SER A 164 -4.62 9.95 13.89
N HIS A 165 -5.29 9.73 12.75
CA HIS A 165 -6.55 10.37 12.35
C HIS A 165 -7.80 9.52 12.63
N GLY A 166 -7.71 8.47 13.45
CA GLY A 166 -8.88 7.72 13.92
C GLY A 166 -9.22 6.48 13.10
N VAL A 167 -8.27 5.89 12.36
CA VAL A 167 -8.49 4.65 11.58
C VAL A 167 -7.70 3.48 12.16
N VAL A 168 -8.31 2.32 12.35
CA VAL A 168 -7.56 1.09 12.64
C VAL A 168 -7.06 0.51 11.31
N VAL A 169 -5.75 0.47 11.10
CA VAL A 169 -5.15 -0.03 9.85
C VAL A 169 -4.49 -1.37 10.07
N ILE A 170 -4.87 -2.36 9.26
CA ILE A 170 -4.41 -3.74 9.33
C ILE A 170 -3.58 -4.05 8.09
N CYS A 171 -2.29 -4.31 8.30
CA CYS A 171 -1.31 -4.56 7.25
C CYS A 171 -0.93 -6.04 7.25
N PRO A 172 -1.53 -6.90 6.38
CA PRO A 172 -1.07 -8.26 6.20
C PRO A 172 0.36 -8.34 5.69
N GLU A 173 1.03 -9.44 5.99
CA GLU A 173 2.24 -9.89 5.30
C GLU A 173 1.91 -11.14 4.49
N HIS A 174 2.07 -11.04 3.17
CA HIS A 174 1.71 -12.11 2.25
C HIS A 174 2.82 -13.17 2.14
N ARG A 175 2.42 -14.45 2.12
CA ARG A 175 3.32 -15.64 2.11
C ARG A 175 3.37 -16.32 0.75
N ASP A 176 3.04 -15.56 -0.28
CA ASP A 176 3.04 -15.92 -1.69
C ASP A 176 4.43 -15.80 -2.36
N GLY A 177 5.48 -15.50 -1.58
CA GLY A 177 6.82 -15.24 -2.09
C GLY A 177 6.99 -13.84 -2.71
N SER A 178 6.00 -12.94 -2.58
CA SER A 178 6.14 -11.56 -3.04
C SER A 178 6.76 -10.63 -2.01
N SER A 179 6.69 -10.97 -0.71
CA SER A 179 7.40 -10.25 0.35
C SER A 179 8.91 -10.45 0.21
N VAL A 180 9.71 -9.45 0.59
CA VAL A 180 11.19 -9.52 0.56
C VAL A 180 11.69 -10.76 1.32
N VAL A 181 11.06 -11.06 2.45
CA VAL A 181 11.16 -12.32 3.19
C VAL A 181 10.00 -12.36 4.16
N SER A 182 9.43 -13.55 4.38
CA SER A 182 8.43 -13.76 5.42
C SER A 182 8.73 -15.02 6.24
N PHE A 183 8.10 -15.14 7.40
CA PHE A 183 8.31 -16.23 8.35
C PHE A 183 6.97 -16.82 8.75
N ILE A 184 6.88 -18.15 8.73
CA ILE A 184 5.68 -18.89 9.11
C ILE A 184 6.00 -19.69 10.35
N ARG A 185 5.32 -19.43 11.46
CA ARG A 185 5.38 -20.29 12.64
C ARG A 185 4.59 -21.57 12.37
N ASP A 186 5.14 -22.70 12.80
CA ASP A 186 4.45 -23.99 12.77
C ASP A 186 3.69 -24.17 14.10
N PRO A 187 2.35 -24.11 14.12
CA PRO A 187 1.57 -24.21 15.36
C PRO A 187 1.87 -25.51 16.13
N ALA A 188 2.14 -26.62 15.45
CA ALA A 188 2.40 -27.92 16.06
C ALA A 188 3.81 -28.03 16.67
N ARG A 189 4.74 -27.14 16.30
CA ARG A 189 6.16 -27.22 16.70
C ARG A 189 6.62 -26.08 17.59
N GLN A 190 5.72 -25.29 18.17
CA GLN A 190 6.10 -24.16 19.04
C GLN A 190 6.91 -24.57 20.28
N ASN A 191 6.77 -25.81 20.75
CA ASN A 191 7.53 -26.38 21.87
C ASN A 191 8.91 -26.95 21.48
N ALA A 192 9.31 -26.89 20.20
CA ALA A 192 10.59 -27.45 19.77
C ALA A 192 11.77 -26.73 20.46
N PHE A 193 12.78 -27.51 20.88
CA PHE A 193 13.97 -26.99 21.59
C PHE A 193 14.73 -25.95 20.76
N LEU A 194 15.00 -26.27 19.49
CA LEU A 194 15.68 -25.36 18.56
C LEU A 194 14.66 -24.41 17.92
N ARG A 195 14.83 -23.09 18.11
CA ARG A 195 13.94 -22.06 17.53
C ARG A 195 13.79 -22.17 16.01
N ARG A 196 14.84 -22.55 15.29
CA ARG A 196 14.82 -22.75 13.83
C ARG A 196 13.85 -23.86 13.38
N ASN A 197 13.45 -24.76 14.27
CA ASN A 197 12.52 -25.85 13.98
C ASN A 197 11.06 -25.47 14.28
N ARG A 198 10.80 -24.24 14.75
CA ARG A 198 9.46 -23.76 15.12
C ARG A 198 8.70 -23.11 13.96
N GLY A 199 9.22 -23.17 12.75
CA GLY A 199 8.66 -22.50 11.59
C GLY A 199 9.52 -22.66 10.34
N SER A 200 9.11 -21.96 9.28
CA SER A 200 9.78 -21.93 7.97
C SER A 200 10.00 -20.49 7.51
N VAL A 201 10.85 -20.34 6.49
CA VAL A 201 11.14 -19.06 5.83
C VAL A 201 10.52 -19.11 4.44
N VAL A 202 9.81 -18.05 4.06
CA VAL A 202 9.34 -17.82 2.69
C VAL A 202 10.27 -16.78 2.08
N PRO A 203 11.20 -17.17 1.19
CA PRO A 203 12.05 -16.22 0.49
C PRO A 203 11.24 -15.46 -0.56
N TYR A 204 11.74 -14.29 -0.96
CA TYR A 204 11.26 -13.60 -2.13
C TYR A 204 11.50 -14.44 -3.39
N VAL A 205 10.45 -14.64 -4.18
CA VAL A 205 10.46 -15.37 -5.45
C VAL A 205 10.49 -14.34 -6.57
N ARG A 206 11.66 -14.21 -7.21
CA ARG A 206 11.81 -13.33 -8.38
C ARG A 206 11.07 -13.93 -9.56
N ILE A 207 10.13 -13.15 -10.09
CA ILE A 207 9.42 -13.43 -11.34
C ILE A 207 9.74 -12.29 -12.30
N PRO A 208 10.26 -12.56 -13.51
CA PRO A 208 10.52 -11.53 -14.52
C PRO A 208 9.31 -10.63 -14.81
N HIS A 209 9.58 -9.43 -15.31
CA HIS A 209 8.55 -8.46 -15.75
C HIS A 209 8.24 -8.57 -17.25
N THR A 210 8.93 -9.44 -17.99
CA THR A 210 8.63 -9.69 -19.41
C THR A 210 7.24 -10.31 -19.57
N GLU A 211 6.42 -9.73 -20.43
CA GLU A 211 5.08 -10.24 -20.65
C GLU A 211 5.11 -11.65 -21.30
N SER A 212 4.65 -12.67 -20.57
CA SER A 212 4.46 -14.03 -21.12
C SER A 212 3.35 -14.78 -20.38
N PRO A 213 2.68 -15.77 -21.00
CA PRO A 213 1.68 -16.60 -20.34
C PRO A 213 2.19 -17.27 -19.04
N GLU A 214 3.46 -17.65 -18.99
CA GLU A 214 4.09 -18.26 -17.81
C GLU A 214 4.27 -17.24 -16.68
N ILE A 215 4.66 -16.01 -17.01
CA ILE A 215 4.78 -14.91 -16.04
C ILE A 215 3.40 -14.53 -15.50
N TRP A 216 2.38 -14.48 -16.37
CA TRP A 216 0.99 -14.32 -15.96
C TRP A 216 0.53 -15.40 -14.99
N ALA A 217 0.79 -16.66 -15.32
CA ALA A 217 0.43 -17.79 -14.47
C ALA A 217 1.14 -17.72 -13.11
N ALA A 218 2.42 -17.33 -13.08
CA ALA A 218 3.18 -17.16 -11.85
C ALA A 218 2.64 -16.03 -10.97
N ARG A 219 2.30 -14.86 -11.55
CA ARG A 219 1.66 -13.76 -10.80
C ARG A 219 0.24 -14.11 -10.34
N ASN A 220 -0.50 -14.89 -11.12
CA ASN A 220 -1.81 -15.40 -10.69
C ASN A 220 -1.70 -16.42 -9.55
N ALA A 221 -0.65 -17.25 -9.52
CA ALA A 221 -0.39 -18.13 -8.38
C ALA A 221 -0.12 -17.31 -7.10
N GLN A 222 0.62 -16.20 -7.20
CA GLN A 222 0.81 -15.27 -6.10
C GLN A 222 -0.53 -14.64 -5.64
N LEU A 223 -1.32 -14.13 -6.58
CA LEU A 223 -2.64 -13.56 -6.29
C LEU A 223 -3.55 -14.57 -5.58
N ARG A 224 -3.64 -15.82 -6.04
CA ARG A 224 -4.47 -16.85 -5.39
C ARG A 224 -4.17 -16.98 -3.89
N ILE A 225 -2.89 -17.01 -3.53
CA ILE A 225 -2.45 -17.04 -2.13
C ILE A 225 -2.85 -15.74 -1.42
N ARG A 226 -2.55 -14.58 -2.00
CA ARG A 226 -2.89 -13.28 -1.41
C ARG A 226 -4.39 -13.12 -1.14
N LEU A 227 -5.24 -13.48 -2.09
CA LEU A 227 -6.69 -13.41 -1.97
C LEU A 227 -7.23 -14.38 -0.90
N TRP A 228 -6.65 -15.58 -0.82
CA TRP A 228 -6.96 -16.54 0.23
C TRP A 228 -6.55 -16.03 1.62
N GLU A 229 -5.36 -15.45 1.77
CA GLU A 229 -4.91 -14.82 3.01
C GLU A 229 -5.78 -13.63 3.42
N LEU A 230 -6.25 -12.80 2.46
CA LEU A 230 -7.21 -11.73 2.74
C LEU A 230 -8.57 -12.27 3.19
N GLY A 231 -9.00 -13.42 2.65
CA GLY A 231 -10.22 -14.09 3.09
C GLY A 231 -10.13 -14.60 4.53
N LEU A 232 -8.99 -15.18 4.91
CA LEU A 232 -8.70 -15.58 6.30
C LEU A 232 -8.57 -14.38 7.22
N LEU A 233 -7.90 -13.33 6.75
CA LEU A 233 -7.74 -12.08 7.50
C LEU A 233 -9.10 -11.45 7.79
N HIS A 234 -10.02 -11.48 6.84
CA HIS A 234 -11.38 -10.99 7.05
C HIS A 234 -12.08 -11.72 8.20
N ASP A 235 -12.01 -13.06 8.28
CA ASP A 235 -12.55 -13.81 9.43
C ASP A 235 -11.89 -13.38 10.76
N ALA A 236 -10.55 -13.26 10.76
CA ALA A 236 -9.81 -12.81 11.93
C ALA A 236 -10.24 -11.40 12.39
N ILE A 237 -10.49 -10.47 11.47
CA ILE A 237 -10.93 -9.10 11.77
C ILE A 237 -12.32 -9.09 12.41
N LEU A 238 -13.27 -9.85 11.85
CA LEU A 238 -14.60 -9.93 12.42
C LEU A 238 -14.58 -10.52 13.84
N ARG A 239 -13.73 -11.53 14.07
CA ARG A 239 -13.57 -12.14 15.39
C ARG A 239 -12.78 -11.27 16.36
N LEU A 240 -11.83 -10.45 15.92
CA LEU A 240 -11.22 -9.43 16.78
C LEU A 240 -12.28 -8.49 17.38
N ASP A 241 -13.29 -8.14 16.58
CA ASP A 241 -14.39 -7.28 17.01
C ASP A 241 -15.44 -8.02 17.86
N GLU A 242 -15.73 -9.29 17.57
CA GLU A 242 -16.73 -10.07 18.32
C GLU A 242 -16.16 -10.64 19.63
N GLN A 243 -15.18 -11.53 19.48
CA GLN A 243 -14.47 -12.24 20.53
C GLN A 243 -13.22 -12.91 19.92
N PRO A 244 -12.01 -12.42 20.22
CA PRO A 244 -10.78 -13.02 19.71
C PRO A 244 -10.44 -14.29 20.50
N ASP A 245 -10.92 -15.43 20.02
CA ASP A 245 -10.80 -16.75 20.62
C ASP A 245 -9.71 -17.63 19.97
N PHE A 246 -8.73 -17.01 19.33
CA PHE A 246 -7.58 -17.68 18.69
C PHE A 246 -6.25 -17.35 19.38
N ALA A 247 -5.27 -18.24 19.24
CA ALA A 247 -3.96 -18.06 19.83
C ALA A 247 -3.05 -17.18 18.96
N ASN A 248 -2.61 -16.04 19.48
CA ASN A 248 -1.55 -15.27 18.82
C ASN A 248 -0.19 -15.94 19.05
N LEU A 249 0.40 -16.50 18.00
CA LEU A 249 1.73 -17.11 18.04
C LEU A 249 2.86 -16.07 18.16
N ASN A 250 2.55 -14.78 17.99
CA ASN A 250 3.48 -13.70 18.25
C ASN A 250 3.57 -13.34 19.74
N LEU A 251 4.47 -14.02 20.44
CA LEU A 251 4.71 -13.84 21.88
C LEU A 251 5.24 -12.45 22.28
N SER A 252 5.49 -11.55 21.33
CA SER A 252 5.88 -10.18 21.62
C SER A 252 4.68 -9.25 21.87
N THR A 253 3.47 -9.77 21.64
CA THR A 253 2.18 -9.16 21.93
C THR A 253 1.55 -9.87 23.13
N PRO A 254 1.11 -9.15 24.18
CA PRO A 254 0.46 -9.76 25.34
C PRO A 254 -0.79 -10.55 24.94
N GLN A 255 -1.05 -11.68 25.62
CA GLN A 255 -2.15 -12.59 25.27
C GLN A 255 -3.53 -11.90 25.30
N ASN A 256 -3.74 -10.97 26.23
CA ASN A 256 -4.98 -10.22 26.38
C ASN A 256 -5.05 -8.97 25.48
N ALA A 257 -3.98 -8.63 24.75
CA ALA A 257 -3.96 -7.42 23.92
C ALA A 257 -4.97 -7.48 22.78
N LEU A 258 -5.37 -8.67 22.31
CA LEU A 258 -6.40 -8.76 21.27
C LEU A 258 -7.81 -8.44 21.80
N ALA A 259 -8.08 -8.68 23.08
CA ALA A 259 -9.40 -8.45 23.68
C ALA A 259 -9.84 -6.98 23.64
N GLN A 260 -8.88 -6.04 23.47
CA GLN A 260 -9.17 -4.61 23.43
C GLN A 260 -9.97 -4.18 22.20
N TYR A 261 -9.98 -4.97 21.11
CA TYR A 261 -10.69 -4.64 19.87
C TYR A 261 -12.19 -4.97 19.92
N ARG A 262 -12.63 -5.70 20.95
CA ARG A 262 -14.00 -6.17 21.06
C ARG A 262 -15.01 -5.02 21.05
N GLY A 263 -15.91 -5.04 20.07
CA GLY A 263 -16.97 -4.05 19.89
C GLY A 263 -16.47 -2.68 19.45
N LYS A 264 -15.22 -2.55 19.00
CA LYS A 264 -14.59 -1.27 18.68
C LYS A 264 -14.25 -1.10 17.21
N LEU A 265 -14.44 -2.11 16.35
CA LEU A 265 -14.11 -2.03 14.93
C LEU A 265 -15.38 -1.89 14.09
N ALA A 266 -15.38 -0.97 13.13
CA ALA A 266 -16.46 -0.80 12.16
C ALA A 266 -16.25 -1.80 11.00
N VAL A 267 -16.60 -3.07 11.27
CA VAL A 267 -16.33 -4.20 10.35
C VAL A 267 -17.54 -5.12 10.13
N GLN A 268 -18.53 -5.07 11.03
CA GLN A 268 -19.70 -5.96 10.98
C GLN A 268 -20.76 -5.51 9.96
N GLU A 269 -20.79 -4.22 9.62
CA GLU A 269 -21.72 -3.70 8.63
C GLU A 269 -21.18 -3.97 7.21
N PRO A 270 -21.98 -4.59 6.32
CA PRO A 270 -21.63 -4.77 4.91
C PRO A 270 -21.16 -3.46 4.26
N GLY A 271 -20.03 -3.49 3.57
CA GLY A 271 -19.46 -2.30 2.92
C GLY A 271 -18.64 -1.38 3.80
N SER A 272 -18.54 -1.63 5.12
CA SER A 272 -17.85 -0.71 6.05
C SER A 272 -16.32 -0.79 6.02
N ILE A 273 -15.75 -1.95 5.66
CA ILE A 273 -14.29 -2.14 5.61
C ILE A 273 -13.71 -1.36 4.44
N ILE A 274 -12.68 -0.57 4.73
CA ILE A 274 -11.90 0.18 3.75
C ILE A 274 -10.81 -0.75 3.20
N TRP A 275 -10.69 -0.83 1.88
CA TRP A 275 -9.65 -1.62 1.23
C TRP A 275 -8.64 -0.70 0.57
N ALA A 276 -7.37 -0.89 0.93
CA ALA A 276 -6.28 -0.10 0.40
C ALA A 276 -5.12 -0.99 -0.01
N GLY A 277 -4.33 -0.53 -0.97
CA GLY A 277 -3.09 -1.21 -1.31
C GLY A 277 -2.20 -0.39 -2.22
N HIS A 278 -0.95 -0.81 -2.29
CA HIS A 278 0.05 -0.21 -3.15
C HIS A 278 0.59 -1.21 -4.17
N SER A 279 0.79 -0.80 -5.44
CA SER A 279 1.41 -1.64 -6.46
C SER A 279 0.70 -2.98 -6.62
N PHE A 280 1.40 -4.10 -6.47
CA PHE A 280 0.80 -5.43 -6.47
C PHE A 280 -0.29 -5.61 -5.39
N GLY A 281 -0.19 -4.89 -4.27
CA GLY A 281 -1.23 -4.83 -3.25
C GLY A 281 -2.50 -4.12 -3.70
N ALA A 282 -2.40 -3.08 -4.51
CA ALA A 282 -3.57 -2.42 -5.13
C ALA A 282 -4.26 -3.38 -6.12
N ALA A 283 -3.49 -4.07 -6.97
CA ALA A 283 -4.02 -5.11 -7.85
C ALA A 283 -4.67 -6.27 -7.06
N THR A 284 -4.09 -6.64 -5.92
CA THR A 284 -4.65 -7.62 -4.98
C THR A 284 -6.02 -7.17 -4.48
N VAL A 285 -6.16 -5.92 -4.05
CA VAL A 285 -7.44 -5.35 -3.59
C VAL A 285 -8.49 -5.39 -4.69
N VAL A 286 -8.14 -4.96 -5.91
CA VAL A 286 -9.06 -5.00 -7.07
C VAL A 286 -9.54 -6.42 -7.34
N GLN A 287 -8.62 -7.39 -7.41
CA GLN A 287 -8.98 -8.79 -7.66
C GLN A 287 -9.78 -9.39 -6.51
N PHE A 288 -9.47 -9.04 -5.25
CA PHE A 288 -10.19 -9.51 -4.07
C PHE A 288 -11.65 -9.07 -4.07
N ILE A 289 -11.87 -7.76 -4.28
CA ILE A 289 -13.19 -7.17 -4.30
C ILE A 289 -14.01 -7.73 -5.47
N LYS A 290 -13.45 -7.76 -6.68
CA LYS A 290 -14.16 -8.25 -7.87
C LYS A 290 -14.46 -9.75 -7.80
N SER A 291 -13.49 -10.57 -7.40
CA SER A 291 -13.69 -12.02 -7.24
C SER A 291 -14.73 -12.37 -6.18
N THR A 292 -14.87 -11.53 -5.15
CA THR A 292 -15.86 -11.73 -4.09
C THR A 292 -17.25 -11.24 -4.48
N TYR A 293 -17.35 -10.01 -4.97
CA TYR A 293 -18.62 -9.37 -5.33
C TYR A 293 -19.30 -10.07 -6.52
N TYR A 294 -18.54 -10.39 -7.56
CA TYR A 294 -19.02 -11.03 -8.78
C TYR A 294 -18.90 -12.56 -8.76
N ALA A 295 -18.77 -13.19 -7.58
CA ALA A 295 -18.56 -14.64 -7.48
C ALA A 295 -19.65 -15.49 -8.17
N ASP A 296 -20.89 -15.00 -8.22
CA ASP A 296 -22.01 -15.66 -8.89
C ASP A 296 -22.24 -15.20 -10.34
N GLU A 297 -21.45 -14.23 -10.84
CA GLU A 297 -21.59 -13.76 -12.22
C GLU A 297 -21.21 -14.90 -13.17
N PRO A 298 -22.04 -15.27 -14.17
CA PRO A 298 -21.83 -16.49 -14.95
C PRO A 298 -20.44 -16.62 -15.56
N ALA A 299 -19.87 -15.52 -16.08
CA ALA A 299 -18.53 -15.53 -16.66
C ALA A 299 -17.42 -15.77 -15.63
N VAL A 300 -17.58 -15.28 -14.40
CA VAL A 300 -16.63 -15.47 -13.28
C VAL A 300 -16.78 -16.87 -12.67
N ALA A 301 -18.02 -17.31 -12.46
CA ALA A 301 -18.34 -18.64 -11.98
C ALA A 301 -17.85 -19.74 -12.94
N ALA A 302 -17.82 -19.47 -14.25
CA ALA A 302 -17.36 -20.38 -15.29
C ALA A 302 -15.83 -20.37 -15.53
N MET A 303 -15.04 -19.52 -14.86
CA MET A 303 -13.58 -19.48 -15.03
C MET A 303 -12.96 -20.87 -14.79
N ALA A 304 -12.12 -21.34 -15.69
CA ALA A 304 -11.43 -22.63 -15.52
C ALA A 304 -10.46 -22.60 -14.33
N GLU A 305 -9.74 -21.49 -14.18
CA GLU A 305 -8.73 -21.30 -13.13
C GLU A 305 -8.98 -20.01 -12.33
N PRO A 306 -10.00 -19.99 -11.46
CA PRO A 306 -10.32 -18.80 -10.68
C PRO A 306 -9.14 -18.32 -9.83
N LEU A 307 -9.04 -17.01 -9.63
CA LEU A 307 -8.11 -16.43 -8.66
C LEU A 307 -8.60 -16.66 -7.22
N PHE A 308 -9.90 -16.58 -6.98
CA PHE A 308 -10.49 -16.76 -5.67
C PHE A 308 -11.99 -17.04 -5.79
N ARG A 309 -12.52 -17.97 -4.98
CA ARG A 309 -13.94 -18.34 -4.97
C ARG A 309 -14.45 -18.49 -3.54
N PRO A 310 -14.88 -17.39 -2.91
CA PRO A 310 -15.46 -17.47 -1.58
C PRO A 310 -16.79 -18.22 -1.62
N ALA A 311 -17.04 -19.06 -0.62
CA ALA A 311 -18.21 -19.91 -0.50
C ALA A 311 -19.48 -19.05 -0.47
N ARG A 312 -20.52 -19.53 -1.16
CA ARG A 312 -21.83 -18.88 -1.16
C ARG A 312 -22.36 -18.77 0.27
N GLY A 313 -22.82 -17.58 0.63
CA GLY A 313 -23.34 -17.31 1.99
C GLY A 313 -22.27 -17.03 3.04
N SER A 314 -20.97 -17.15 2.72
CA SER A 314 -19.88 -16.78 3.64
C SER A 314 -20.01 -15.31 4.10
N ARG A 315 -19.56 -15.02 5.31
CA ARG A 315 -19.53 -13.66 5.86
C ARG A 315 -18.78 -12.69 4.94
N LEU A 316 -17.73 -13.16 4.28
CA LEU A 316 -16.95 -12.38 3.33
C LEU A 316 -17.79 -11.90 2.14
N ARG A 317 -18.60 -12.78 1.55
CA ARG A 317 -19.49 -12.39 0.43
C ARG A 317 -20.58 -11.41 0.85
N GLN A 318 -20.95 -11.39 2.13
CA GLN A 318 -21.89 -10.39 2.66
C GLN A 318 -21.18 -9.06 2.95
N ALA A 319 -19.92 -9.10 3.39
CA ALA A 319 -19.16 -7.91 3.77
C ALA A 319 -18.69 -7.06 2.58
N ILE A 320 -18.40 -7.69 1.42
CA ILE A 320 -18.02 -6.97 0.19
C ILE A 320 -19.27 -6.55 -0.57
N THR A 321 -19.41 -5.24 -0.77
CA THR A 321 -20.52 -4.57 -1.44
C THR A 321 -20.00 -3.43 -2.34
N GLU A 322 -20.90 -2.77 -3.07
CA GLU A 322 -20.62 -1.56 -3.84
C GLU A 322 -20.15 -0.36 -2.99
N LYS A 323 -20.35 -0.41 -1.67
CA LYS A 323 -20.07 0.72 -0.76
C LYS A 323 -18.66 0.73 -0.18
N ASN A 324 -17.88 -0.35 -0.35
CA ASN A 324 -16.54 -0.44 0.21
C ASN A 324 -15.63 0.67 -0.34
N PRO A 325 -15.14 1.61 0.50
CA PRO A 325 -14.18 2.60 0.05
C PRO A 325 -12.87 1.92 -0.38
N THR A 326 -12.34 2.33 -1.53
CA THR A 326 -11.17 1.70 -2.14
C THR A 326 -10.09 2.74 -2.46
N ILE A 327 -8.88 2.52 -1.95
CA ILE A 327 -7.71 3.41 -2.14
C ILE A 327 -6.59 2.62 -2.83
N LEU A 328 -6.15 3.09 -3.99
CA LEU A 328 -5.18 2.41 -4.84
C LEU A 328 -3.99 3.33 -5.07
N GLN A 329 -2.81 2.93 -4.61
CA GLN A 329 -1.57 3.69 -4.78
C GLN A 329 -0.70 3.00 -5.83
N ASP A 330 -0.32 3.71 -6.89
CA ASP A 330 0.46 3.20 -8.02
C ASP A 330 0.00 1.80 -8.45
N MET A 331 -1.25 1.67 -8.88
CA MET A 331 -1.83 0.34 -9.08
C MET A 331 -1.09 -0.41 -10.18
N TRP A 332 -0.39 -1.49 -9.86
CA TRP A 332 0.29 -2.28 -10.89
C TRP A 332 -0.74 -3.10 -11.67
N CYS A 333 -1.17 -2.59 -12.83
CA CYS A 333 -2.26 -3.18 -13.62
C CYS A 333 -1.90 -4.52 -14.26
N PHE A 334 -0.62 -4.84 -14.42
CA PHE A 334 -0.17 -6.06 -15.09
C PHE A 334 -1.01 -7.24 -14.58
N PRO A 335 -0.98 -7.71 -13.31
CA PRO A 335 -1.74 -8.89 -12.85
C PRO A 335 -3.27 -8.92 -13.12
N LEU A 336 -3.86 -7.81 -13.55
CA LEU A 336 -5.27 -7.71 -13.95
C LEU A 336 -5.52 -8.10 -15.42
N LEU A 337 -4.48 -8.09 -16.25
CA LEU A 337 -4.54 -8.26 -17.71
C LEU A 337 -4.41 -9.72 -18.18
N ALA A 338 -4.09 -10.65 -17.26
CA ALA A 338 -3.97 -12.06 -17.59
C ALA A 338 -5.25 -12.61 -18.24
N GLU A 339 -5.12 -13.34 -19.35
CA GLU A 339 -6.26 -13.92 -20.08
C GLU A 339 -7.13 -14.83 -19.20
N SER A 340 -6.51 -15.59 -18.29
CA SER A 340 -7.24 -16.45 -17.34
C SER A 340 -8.09 -15.66 -16.34
N SER A 341 -7.86 -14.35 -16.18
CA SER A 341 -8.64 -13.42 -15.35
C SER A 341 -9.54 -12.48 -16.17
N ARG A 342 -9.64 -12.68 -17.49
CA ARG A 342 -10.41 -11.82 -18.40
C ARG A 342 -11.87 -11.58 -17.99
N PRO A 343 -12.62 -12.58 -17.48
CA PRO A 343 -13.98 -12.33 -16.97
C PRO A 343 -14.03 -11.31 -15.85
N LEU A 344 -13.03 -11.29 -14.96
CA LEU A 344 -12.92 -10.28 -13.92
C LEU A 344 -12.54 -8.93 -14.51
N TRP A 345 -11.56 -8.86 -15.42
CA TRP A 345 -11.20 -7.61 -16.11
C TRP A 345 -12.43 -6.91 -16.69
N ASN A 346 -13.29 -7.66 -17.37
CA ASN A 346 -14.45 -7.12 -18.11
C ASN A 346 -15.55 -6.50 -17.23
N LEU A 347 -15.54 -6.76 -15.93
CA LEU A 347 -16.52 -6.22 -15.00
C LEU A 347 -16.01 -4.91 -14.38
N PRO A 348 -16.83 -3.90 -14.09
CA PRO A 348 -16.38 -2.72 -13.38
C PRO A 348 -15.98 -3.03 -11.93
N LEU A 349 -15.36 -2.07 -11.24
CA LEU A 349 -15.31 -2.13 -9.78
C LEU A 349 -16.73 -2.05 -9.19
N PRO A 350 -17.05 -2.75 -8.09
CA PRO A 350 -18.40 -2.75 -7.52
C PRO A 350 -18.97 -1.38 -7.19
N ALA A 351 -18.13 -0.37 -6.95
CA ALA A 351 -18.56 1.01 -6.76
C ALA A 351 -19.41 1.57 -7.93
N TYR A 352 -19.27 1.00 -9.13
CA TYR A 352 -20.08 1.31 -10.32
C TYR A 352 -21.15 0.25 -10.64
N ALA A 353 -21.40 -0.71 -9.74
CA ALA A 353 -22.46 -1.69 -9.95
C ALA A 353 -23.80 -1.01 -10.23
N ASP A 354 -24.65 -1.63 -11.06
CA ASP A 354 -25.96 -1.08 -11.44
C ASP A 354 -27.00 -1.31 -10.34
N VAL A 355 -26.75 -0.72 -9.17
CA VAL A 355 -27.63 -0.74 -8.01
C VAL A 355 -27.80 0.69 -7.46
N PRO A 356 -28.97 1.06 -6.89
CA PRO A 356 -29.22 2.43 -6.43
C PRO A 356 -28.27 2.92 -5.34
N THR A 357 -27.67 2.00 -4.59
CA THR A 357 -26.78 2.28 -3.46
C THR A 357 -25.32 2.48 -3.84
N ALA A 358 -24.96 2.26 -5.11
CA ALA A 358 -23.58 2.40 -5.55
C ALA A 358 -23.13 3.87 -5.56
N PRO A 359 -22.03 4.22 -4.86
CA PRO A 359 -21.56 5.59 -4.74
C PRO A 359 -20.87 6.13 -6.01
N GLY A 360 -20.61 5.27 -7.00
CA GLY A 360 -19.76 5.60 -8.15
C GLY A 360 -18.32 5.86 -7.72
N GLY A 361 -17.59 6.62 -8.52
CA GLY A 361 -16.18 6.94 -8.32
C GLY A 361 -15.90 7.77 -7.07
N LYS A 362 -16.92 8.27 -6.38
CA LYS A 362 -16.77 8.92 -5.07
C LYS A 362 -16.10 8.00 -4.04
N ALA A 363 -16.28 6.69 -4.14
CA ALA A 363 -15.66 5.70 -3.26
C ALA A 363 -14.29 5.19 -3.75
N LEU A 364 -13.77 5.74 -4.85
CA LEU A 364 -12.54 5.31 -5.49
C LEU A 364 -11.51 6.44 -5.49
N LEU A 365 -10.38 6.19 -4.82
CA LEU A 365 -9.20 7.05 -4.86
C LEU A 365 -8.05 6.28 -5.50
N ALA A 366 -7.48 6.83 -6.57
CA ALA A 366 -6.23 6.37 -7.16
C ALA A 366 -5.19 7.49 -7.09
N VAL A 367 -4.01 7.18 -6.58
CA VAL A 367 -2.88 8.12 -6.53
C VAL A 367 -1.67 7.47 -7.16
N GLU A 368 -1.20 8.07 -8.24
CA GLU A 368 -0.03 7.62 -9.00
C GLU A 368 1.21 8.44 -8.65
N SER A 369 2.39 7.85 -8.80
CA SER A 369 3.65 8.57 -8.87
C SER A 369 3.82 9.19 -10.26
N GLU A 370 4.76 10.11 -10.41
CA GLU A 370 5.06 10.66 -11.73
C GLU A 370 5.58 9.56 -12.68
N SER A 371 6.34 8.59 -12.17
CA SER A 371 6.81 7.44 -12.94
C SER A 371 5.65 6.58 -13.47
N PHE A 372 4.64 6.29 -12.64
CA PHE A 372 3.45 5.54 -13.07
C PHE A 372 2.55 6.35 -14.00
N PHE A 373 2.39 7.65 -13.74
CA PHE A 373 1.65 8.55 -14.63
C PHE A 373 2.27 8.62 -16.03
N LYS A 374 3.60 8.64 -16.14
CA LYS A 374 4.31 8.65 -17.44
C LYS A 374 4.32 7.31 -18.17
N TRP A 375 3.92 6.23 -17.51
CA TRP A 375 3.82 4.91 -18.12
C TRP A 375 2.50 4.78 -18.91
N THR A 376 2.51 5.29 -20.15
CA THR A 376 1.31 5.51 -20.98
C THR A 376 0.41 4.27 -21.10
N LYS A 377 0.94 3.11 -21.52
CA LYS A 377 0.11 1.90 -21.69
C LYS A 377 -0.55 1.46 -20.39
N HIS A 378 0.18 1.56 -19.29
CA HIS A 378 -0.32 1.22 -17.98
C HIS A 378 -1.35 2.23 -17.48
N LEU A 379 -1.12 3.54 -17.66
CA LEU A 379 -2.08 4.58 -17.31
C LEU A 379 -3.42 4.37 -18.04
N HIS A 380 -3.38 3.95 -19.31
CA HIS A 380 -4.57 3.56 -20.06
C HIS A 380 -5.28 2.34 -19.46
N ALA A 381 -4.54 1.33 -18.99
CA ALA A 381 -5.11 0.19 -18.28
C ALA A 381 -5.75 0.62 -16.95
N THR A 382 -5.06 1.47 -16.17
CA THR A 382 -5.55 2.04 -14.91
C THR A 382 -6.85 2.81 -15.11
N ALA A 383 -6.92 3.69 -16.12
CA ALA A 383 -8.14 4.43 -16.46
C ALA A 383 -9.33 3.50 -16.74
N ARG A 384 -9.12 2.43 -17.51
CA ARG A 384 -10.16 1.44 -17.83
C ARG A 384 -10.65 0.69 -16.59
N VAL A 385 -9.73 0.23 -15.72
CA VAL A 385 -10.08 -0.45 -14.46
C VAL A 385 -10.94 0.44 -13.55
N LEU A 386 -10.66 1.74 -13.54
CA LEU A 386 -11.35 2.74 -12.71
C LEU A 386 -12.65 3.29 -13.35
N SER A 387 -13.05 2.76 -14.51
CA SER A 387 -14.24 3.20 -15.24
C SER A 387 -15.44 2.26 -15.08
N PRO A 388 -16.68 2.72 -15.36
CA PRO A 388 -17.88 1.87 -15.39
C PRO A 388 -17.87 0.81 -16.50
N ASP A 389 -17.05 0.97 -17.53
CA ASP A 389 -16.90 0.01 -18.63
C ASP A 389 -15.42 -0.23 -18.95
N PRO A 390 -14.76 -1.16 -18.23
CA PRO A 390 -13.37 -1.52 -18.51
C PRO A 390 -13.18 -2.22 -19.86
N THR A 391 -14.26 -2.67 -20.51
CA THR A 391 -14.17 -3.34 -21.82
C THR A 391 -14.04 -2.34 -22.96
N ALA A 392 -14.51 -1.10 -22.77
CA ALA A 392 -14.38 -0.02 -23.72
C ALA A 392 -12.91 0.18 -24.15
N SER A 393 -12.72 0.53 -25.41
CA SER A 393 -11.41 0.88 -25.95
C SER A 393 -10.88 2.19 -25.37
N CYS A 394 -11.76 3.07 -24.90
CA CYS A 394 -11.46 4.37 -24.35
C CYS A 394 -12.54 4.73 -23.32
N VAL A 395 -12.14 5.38 -22.23
CA VAL A 395 -13.06 5.88 -21.21
C VAL A 395 -13.79 7.11 -21.75
N VAL A 396 -15.12 7.07 -21.75
CA VAL A 396 -15.98 8.15 -22.24
C VAL A 396 -16.89 8.67 -21.13
N ALA A 397 -17.16 9.98 -21.12
CA ALA A 397 -17.98 10.61 -20.08
C ALA A 397 -19.41 10.02 -20.00
N SER A 398 -19.95 9.56 -21.12
CA SER A 398 -21.26 8.90 -21.17
C SER A 398 -21.31 7.56 -20.45
N ALA A 399 -20.17 6.89 -20.23
CA ALA A 399 -20.11 5.63 -19.48
C ALA A 399 -20.50 5.81 -18.01
N PHE A 400 -20.38 7.02 -17.47
CA PHE A 400 -20.77 7.36 -16.11
C PHE A 400 -22.27 7.67 -15.97
N GLY A 401 -23.01 7.74 -17.08
CA GLY A 401 -24.45 7.91 -17.07
C GLY A 401 -25.18 6.56 -16.99
N ARG A 402 -26.17 6.45 -16.09
CA ARG A 402 -27.06 5.29 -16.03
C ARG A 402 -28.25 5.43 -16.98
N PRO A 403 -28.89 4.32 -17.41
CA PRO A 403 -30.15 4.37 -18.17
C PRO A 403 -31.27 5.13 -17.46
N SER A 404 -31.22 5.23 -16.12
CA SER A 404 -32.16 6.02 -15.32
C SER A 404 -31.98 7.53 -15.43
N GLY A 405 -30.93 8.01 -16.11
CA GLY A 405 -30.53 9.42 -16.16
C GLY A 405 -29.66 9.88 -14.98
N LEU A 406 -29.34 8.99 -14.03
CA LEU A 406 -28.43 9.30 -12.93
C LEU A 406 -26.98 9.31 -13.44
N GLN A 407 -26.26 10.41 -13.21
CA GLN A 407 -24.82 10.49 -13.47
C GLN A 407 -24.05 10.04 -12.22
N LEU A 408 -23.26 8.98 -12.35
CA LEU A 408 -22.34 8.56 -11.31
C LEU A 408 -21.12 9.49 -11.28
N PRO A 409 -20.59 9.82 -10.09
CA PRO A 409 -19.32 10.53 -9.99
C PRO A 409 -18.21 9.71 -10.66
N GLU A 410 -17.30 10.37 -11.38
CA GLU A 410 -16.05 9.73 -11.83
C GLU A 410 -15.11 9.50 -10.63
N PRO A 411 -14.02 8.73 -10.77
CA PRO A 411 -13.11 8.45 -9.66
C PRO A 411 -12.20 9.66 -9.37
N SER A 412 -11.64 9.70 -8.17
CA SER A 412 -10.59 10.65 -7.81
C SER A 412 -9.24 10.08 -8.23
N VAL A 413 -8.66 10.58 -9.32
CA VAL A 413 -7.36 10.11 -9.85
C VAL A 413 -6.38 11.28 -9.89
N PHE A 414 -5.23 11.11 -9.25
CA PHE A 414 -4.22 12.13 -9.10
C PHE A 414 -2.82 11.55 -9.25
N TYR A 415 -1.84 12.41 -9.50
CA TYR A 415 -0.44 12.04 -9.35
C TYR A 415 0.38 13.10 -8.62
N VAL A 416 1.50 12.66 -8.04
CA VAL A 416 2.48 13.54 -7.40
C VAL A 416 3.64 13.82 -8.37
N GLU A 417 3.85 15.08 -8.77
CA GLU A 417 5.00 15.47 -9.61
C GLU A 417 6.33 15.20 -8.89
N GLN A 418 7.37 14.85 -9.65
CA GLN A 418 8.72 14.58 -9.13
C GLN A 418 8.76 13.45 -8.08
N SER A 419 7.83 12.49 -8.21
CA SER A 419 7.77 11.30 -7.38
C SER A 419 8.03 10.03 -8.19
N ALA A 420 8.60 9.04 -7.52
CA ALA A 420 8.88 7.70 -8.02
C ALA A 420 8.01 6.67 -7.30
N HIS A 421 7.99 5.45 -7.81
CA HIS A 421 7.12 4.39 -7.29
C HIS A 421 7.33 4.11 -5.79
N LEU A 422 8.60 4.10 -5.36
CA LEU A 422 8.96 3.86 -3.97
C LEU A 422 8.52 4.97 -2.99
N ASN A 423 8.13 6.15 -3.48
CA ASN A 423 7.65 7.25 -2.62
C ASN A 423 6.26 6.98 -2.02
N GLN A 424 5.55 5.98 -2.51
CA GLN A 424 4.32 5.47 -1.91
C GLN A 424 4.59 4.62 -0.65
N SER A 425 5.86 4.37 -0.29
CA SER A 425 6.26 3.51 0.82
C SER A 425 7.24 4.21 1.77
N ASP A 426 7.52 3.56 2.90
CA ASP A 426 8.49 4.04 3.88
C ASP A 426 9.91 4.18 3.33
N PHE A 427 10.23 3.53 2.19
CA PHE A 427 11.55 3.64 1.56
C PHE A 427 11.90 5.07 1.17
N GLY A 428 10.92 5.84 0.68
CA GLY A 428 11.13 7.24 0.32
C GLY A 428 11.68 8.06 1.48
N VAL A 429 11.05 7.95 2.65
CA VAL A 429 11.43 8.72 3.85
C VAL A 429 12.63 8.15 4.60
N LEU A 430 12.87 6.84 4.53
CA LEU A 430 14.04 6.21 5.16
C LEU A 430 15.33 6.38 4.36
N PHE A 431 15.23 6.54 3.04
CA PHE A 431 16.39 6.63 2.16
C PHE A 431 16.31 7.80 1.16
N PRO A 432 16.04 9.04 1.62
CA PRO A 432 15.78 10.18 0.74
C PRO A 432 16.94 10.49 -0.22
N TRP A 433 18.18 10.32 0.25
CA TRP A 433 19.36 10.49 -0.60
C TRP A 433 19.46 9.42 -1.70
N LEU A 434 19.15 8.17 -1.36
CA LEU A 434 19.20 7.06 -2.31
C LEU A 434 18.10 7.22 -3.36
N THR A 435 16.87 7.53 -2.93
CA THR A 435 15.75 7.75 -3.85
C THR A 435 15.95 9.00 -4.70
N GLY A 436 16.50 10.07 -4.13
CA GLY A 436 16.84 11.29 -4.89
C GLY A 436 17.93 11.05 -5.93
N LYS A 437 18.96 10.25 -5.61
CA LYS A 437 20.04 9.92 -6.55
C LYS A 437 19.60 8.95 -7.64
N MET A 438 18.80 7.94 -7.33
CA MET A 438 18.39 6.91 -8.29
C MET A 438 17.21 7.34 -9.17
N PHE A 439 16.27 8.10 -8.62
CA PHE A 439 15.01 8.44 -9.29
C PHE A 439 14.74 9.95 -9.43
N GLY A 440 15.67 10.81 -9.02
CA GLY A 440 15.51 12.27 -9.16
C GLY A 440 14.47 12.91 -8.23
N VAL A 441 14.03 12.18 -7.20
CA VAL A 441 13.01 12.62 -6.24
C VAL A 441 13.53 13.75 -5.35
N LYS A 442 12.70 14.78 -5.11
CA LYS A 442 13.07 15.92 -4.25
C LYS A 442 12.47 15.87 -2.85
N ASP A 443 11.20 15.49 -2.71
CA ASP A 443 10.50 15.48 -1.41
C ASP A 443 9.63 14.22 -1.27
N PRO A 444 10.21 13.11 -0.76
CA PRO A 444 9.47 11.87 -0.57
C PRO A 444 8.39 11.96 0.53
N GLU A 445 8.56 12.85 1.51
CA GLU A 445 7.56 13.04 2.59
C GLU A 445 6.31 13.73 2.05
N GLN A 446 6.47 14.71 1.16
CA GLN A 446 5.35 15.39 0.50
C GLN A 446 4.42 14.40 -0.20
N SER A 447 4.96 13.39 -0.90
CA SER A 447 4.14 12.36 -1.56
C SER A 447 3.24 11.62 -0.56
N LEU A 448 3.80 11.19 0.58
CA LEU A 448 3.05 10.50 1.62
C LEU A 448 2.02 11.39 2.32
N ARG A 449 2.34 12.68 2.52
CA ARG A 449 1.40 13.67 3.08
C ARG A 449 0.23 13.95 2.13
N LEU A 450 0.48 14.08 0.83
CA LEU A 450 -0.58 14.26 -0.17
C LEU A 450 -1.51 13.04 -0.25
N ASN A 451 -0.93 11.84 -0.21
CA ASN A 451 -1.70 10.58 -0.10
C ASN A 451 -2.62 10.57 1.13
N LEU A 452 -2.10 10.94 2.30
CA LEU A 452 -2.88 11.02 3.53
C LEU A 452 -4.05 12.00 3.38
N ARG A 453 -3.79 13.22 2.89
CA ARG A 453 -4.83 14.24 2.69
C ARG A 453 -5.94 13.76 1.78
N ALA A 454 -5.58 13.17 0.63
CA ALA A 454 -6.54 12.64 -0.34
C ALA A 454 -7.36 11.49 0.26
N ALA A 455 -6.72 10.57 0.98
CA ALA A 455 -7.40 9.47 1.67
C ALA A 455 -8.39 9.97 2.72
N LEU A 456 -7.98 10.89 3.59
CA LEU A 456 -8.87 11.48 4.61
C LEU A 456 -10.07 12.16 3.97
N GLN A 457 -9.86 12.96 2.92
CA GLN A 457 -10.96 13.65 2.26
C GLN A 457 -11.92 12.68 1.55
N MET A 458 -11.41 11.63 0.90
CA MET A 458 -12.26 10.60 0.27
C MET A 458 -13.08 9.85 1.32
N LEU A 459 -12.49 9.52 2.47
CA LEU A 459 -13.20 8.88 3.57
C LEU A 459 -14.33 9.75 4.12
N ARG A 460 -14.08 11.06 4.36
CA ARG A 460 -15.15 12.00 4.78
C ARG A 460 -16.26 12.10 3.74
N ALA A 461 -15.91 12.17 2.46
CA ALA A 461 -16.89 12.18 1.38
C ALA A 461 -17.80 10.95 1.45
N ASN A 462 -17.29 9.79 1.85
CA ASN A 462 -18.05 8.54 2.02
C ASN A 462 -18.61 8.35 3.44
N SER A 463 -18.76 9.43 4.22
CA SER A 463 -19.32 9.41 5.58
C SER A 463 -18.55 8.53 6.58
N VAL A 464 -17.27 8.26 6.31
CA VAL A 464 -16.39 7.56 7.24
C VAL A 464 -15.83 8.59 8.24
N PRO A 465 -16.06 8.41 9.56
CA PRO A 465 -15.65 9.38 10.56
C PRO A 465 -14.13 9.35 10.77
N VAL A 466 -13.42 10.36 10.27
CA VAL A 466 -11.99 10.57 10.48
C VAL A 466 -11.70 11.98 10.98
N SER A 467 -10.65 12.14 11.77
CA SER A 467 -10.22 13.43 12.33
C SER A 467 -9.85 14.43 11.24
N ARG A 468 -9.84 15.73 11.57
CA ARG A 468 -9.46 16.84 10.68
C ARG A 468 -8.12 16.62 9.97
N THR A 469 -7.96 17.22 8.80
CA THR A 469 -6.68 17.29 8.10
C THR A 469 -5.83 18.36 8.78
N SER A 470 -4.65 18.01 9.29
CA SER A 470 -3.81 18.92 10.07
C SER A 470 -3.36 20.13 9.23
N PHE A 471 -3.30 21.32 9.84
CA PHE A 471 -2.71 22.49 9.19
C PHE A 471 -1.25 22.26 8.78
N ALA A 472 -0.51 21.44 9.53
CA ALA A 472 0.85 21.06 9.18
C ALA A 472 0.93 20.34 7.83
N ASP A 473 -0.11 19.58 7.47
CA ASP A 473 -0.19 18.88 6.18
C ASP A 473 -0.59 19.78 5.02
N LEU A 474 -1.28 20.89 5.29
CA LEU A 474 -1.73 21.83 4.26
C LEU A 474 -0.62 22.76 3.74
N VAL A 475 0.47 22.92 4.49
CA VAL A 475 1.60 23.77 4.08
C VAL A 475 2.37 23.11 2.93
N ASP A 476 2.45 23.81 1.80
CA ASP A 476 3.28 23.44 0.65
C ASP A 476 4.78 23.66 0.99
N GLY A 477 5.62 22.62 0.86
CA GLY A 477 7.09 22.66 1.07
C GLY A 477 7.63 22.11 2.41
N GLU A 478 8.98 22.04 2.54
CA GLU A 478 9.76 21.41 3.65
C GLU A 478 9.66 22.11 5.04
N LEU A 479 8.64 22.93 5.30
CA LEU A 479 8.54 23.73 6.54
C LEU A 479 7.55 23.13 7.56
N VAL A 480 7.75 21.88 7.97
CA VAL A 480 7.03 21.30 9.12
C VAL A 480 7.73 21.63 10.46
N ASP A 481 8.95 22.18 10.44
CA ASP A 481 9.75 22.49 11.64
C ASP A 481 9.43 23.86 12.32
N LYS A 482 8.19 24.36 12.26
CA LYS A 482 7.79 25.56 13.04
C LYS A 482 6.77 25.22 14.13
N PRO A 483 7.21 24.99 15.39
CA PRO A 483 6.34 25.16 16.53
C PRO A 483 6.17 26.67 16.80
N GLY A 484 4.95 27.15 16.57
CA GLY A 484 4.47 28.49 16.87
C GLY A 484 3.17 28.71 16.10
N VAL A 485 2.00 28.87 16.72
CA VAL A 485 1.67 29.76 17.84
C VAL A 485 0.40 29.26 18.53
N ARG A 486 0.39 29.11 19.86
CA ARG A 486 -0.50 29.82 20.82
C ARG A 486 -0.42 29.21 22.22
N ASP A 487 -0.45 30.12 23.20
CA ASP A 487 -0.32 29.88 24.63
C ASP A 487 -1.35 28.88 25.17
N ALA A 488 -0.87 28.04 26.09
CA ALA A 488 -1.67 27.13 26.89
C ALA A 488 -2.56 27.90 27.89
N HIS A 489 -3.60 28.56 27.39
CA HIS A 489 -4.68 29.12 28.20
C HIS A 489 -5.93 29.43 27.36
N ASP A 490 -6.57 28.42 26.77
CA ASP A 490 -8.02 28.47 26.49
C ASP A 490 -8.55 27.03 26.30
N ASP A 491 -9.49 26.60 27.15
CA ASP A 491 -10.18 25.31 27.07
C ASP A 491 -11.25 25.31 25.96
N ARG A 492 -10.84 25.58 24.72
CA ARG A 492 -11.67 25.45 23.53
C ARG A 492 -11.00 24.48 22.57
N VAL A 493 -11.78 23.52 22.06
CA VAL A 493 -11.42 22.52 21.04
C VAL A 493 -10.36 23.11 20.10
N ALA A 494 -9.12 22.60 20.17
CA ALA A 494 -8.01 23.15 19.40
C ALA A 494 -8.35 23.11 17.90
N ASP A 495 -8.31 24.27 17.26
CA ASP A 495 -8.45 24.46 15.82
C ASP A 495 -7.12 24.09 15.15
N ASP A 496 -6.83 22.79 15.07
CA ASP A 496 -5.54 22.24 14.62
C ASP A 496 -5.55 21.76 13.14
N GLY A 497 -6.68 21.95 12.45
CA GLY A 497 -6.83 21.54 11.06
C GLY A 497 -8.19 21.84 10.43
N VAL A 498 -8.32 21.49 9.16
CA VAL A 498 -9.56 21.66 8.37
C VAL A 498 -10.37 20.37 8.38
N LEU A 499 -11.70 20.51 8.53
CA LEU A 499 -12.60 19.37 8.44
C LEU A 499 -12.76 18.90 6.99
N ASP A 500 -12.95 19.84 6.06
CA ASP A 500 -13.14 19.54 4.64
C ASP A 500 -11.97 20.14 3.83
N ASP A 501 -11.04 19.30 3.40
CA ASP A 501 -9.94 19.65 2.49
C ASP A 501 -10.40 19.42 1.04
N GLU A 502 -11.52 20.00 0.62
CA GLU A 502 -12.13 19.72 -0.69
C GLU A 502 -11.16 19.99 -1.86
N LYS A 503 -10.22 20.92 -1.67
CA LYS A 503 -9.21 21.29 -2.65
C LYS A 503 -8.32 20.11 -3.06
N ILE A 504 -8.02 19.16 -2.15
CA ILE A 504 -7.17 17.99 -2.47
C ILE A 504 -7.83 17.06 -3.49
N LEU A 505 -9.17 17.06 -3.59
CA LEU A 505 -9.93 16.27 -4.57
C LEU A 505 -10.48 17.12 -5.72
N SER A 506 -10.04 18.38 -5.85
CA SER A 506 -10.47 19.24 -6.95
C SER A 506 -9.94 18.74 -8.29
N ARG A 507 -10.81 18.77 -9.31
CA ARG A 507 -10.48 18.43 -10.71
C ARG A 507 -10.18 19.65 -11.58
N SER A 508 -9.93 20.79 -10.95
CA SER A 508 -9.56 22.03 -11.66
C SER A 508 -8.03 22.16 -11.72
N GLU A 509 -7.50 22.47 -12.90
CA GLU A 509 -6.09 22.87 -13.05
C GLU A 509 -5.95 24.40 -13.20
N PRO A 510 -5.02 25.05 -12.49
CA PRO A 510 -4.14 24.47 -11.46
C PRO A 510 -4.90 24.10 -10.19
N THR A 511 -4.58 22.96 -9.58
CA THR A 511 -5.17 22.53 -8.27
C THR A 511 -4.84 23.53 -7.15
N GLY A 512 -3.79 24.32 -7.31
CA GLY A 512 -3.25 25.24 -6.32
C GLY A 512 -2.59 24.53 -5.13
N ILE A 513 -2.29 23.23 -5.24
CA ILE A 513 -1.49 22.44 -4.30
C ILE A 513 -0.18 22.09 -5.00
N GLN A 514 0.94 22.30 -4.31
CA GLN A 514 2.25 22.05 -4.92
C GLN A 514 2.42 20.55 -5.22
N SER A 515 2.98 20.25 -6.41
CA SER A 515 3.27 18.88 -6.87
C SER A 515 2.05 17.95 -6.98
N TRP A 516 0.81 18.43 -6.81
CA TRP A 516 -0.40 17.60 -6.89
C TRP A 516 -1.21 17.92 -8.15
N ARG A 517 -1.47 16.92 -8.97
CA ARG A 517 -2.10 17.08 -10.29
C ARG A 517 -3.25 16.12 -10.47
N TRP A 518 -4.34 16.61 -11.02
CA TRP A 518 -5.48 15.79 -11.39
C TRP A 518 -5.17 15.03 -12.69
N VAL A 519 -5.60 13.77 -12.76
CA VAL A 519 -5.55 12.95 -13.98
C VAL A 519 -6.96 12.87 -14.54
N ASP A 520 -7.19 13.53 -15.68
CA ASP A 520 -8.40 13.31 -16.47
C ASP A 520 -8.31 11.95 -17.14
N ILE A 521 -9.18 11.02 -16.73
CA ILE A 521 -9.23 9.68 -17.32
C ILE A 521 -10.09 9.63 -18.58
N ILE A 522 -10.90 10.65 -18.86
CA ILE A 522 -11.72 10.70 -20.06
C ILE A 522 -10.78 10.80 -21.28
N GLY A 523 -11.00 9.95 -22.28
CA GLY A 523 -10.12 9.86 -23.44
C GLY A 523 -9.00 8.82 -23.31
N LEU A 524 -8.71 8.31 -22.11
CA LEU A 524 -7.70 7.27 -21.91
C LEU A 524 -8.26 5.88 -22.22
N GLY A 525 -7.50 5.04 -22.94
CA GLY A 525 -7.72 3.59 -23.05
C GLY A 525 -7.00 2.95 -24.23
N GLN A 526 -7.10 3.56 -25.42
CA GLN A 526 -6.35 3.17 -26.62
C GLN A 526 -5.33 4.26 -26.92
N GLU A 527 -4.09 3.85 -27.18
CA GLU A 527 -3.11 4.72 -27.83
C GLU A 527 -3.65 5.07 -29.22
N THR A 528 -4.27 6.23 -29.36
CA THR A 528 -4.53 6.78 -30.69
C THR A 528 -3.17 7.05 -31.32
N GLY A 529 -2.78 6.20 -32.27
CA GLY A 529 -1.86 6.63 -33.31
C GLY A 529 -2.39 7.93 -33.91
N SER A 530 -1.67 9.02 -33.64
CA SER A 530 -1.72 10.31 -34.34
C SER A 530 -3.10 10.76 -34.87
N LEU A 531 -3.84 11.55 -34.07
CA LEU A 531 -4.82 12.49 -34.61
C LEU A 531 -4.77 13.82 -33.84
N GLU A 532 -4.09 14.78 -34.47
CA GLU A 532 -4.29 16.24 -34.48
C GLU A 532 -4.19 17.06 -33.18
N GLN A 533 -2.99 17.57 -32.91
CA GLN A 533 -2.79 18.98 -32.58
C GLN A 533 -1.74 19.60 -33.52
N GLY A 534 -2.09 20.74 -34.11
CA GLY A 534 -1.37 21.35 -35.22
C GLY A 534 -0.02 21.99 -34.86
N LYS A 535 0.91 21.84 -35.82
CA LYS A 535 2.09 22.67 -36.14
C LYS A 535 3.20 22.82 -35.08
N ALA A 536 4.24 22.01 -35.23
CA ALA A 536 5.63 22.48 -35.36
C ALA A 536 6.48 21.44 -36.12
N ASP A 537 7.45 21.94 -36.88
CA ASP A 537 8.17 21.28 -37.97
C ASP A 537 9.14 20.14 -37.59
N THR A 538 9.22 19.20 -38.54
CA THR A 538 10.37 18.39 -39.01
C THR A 538 11.07 17.35 -38.12
N THR A 539 10.98 16.11 -38.63
CA THR A 539 11.97 15.02 -38.59
C THR A 539 12.33 14.42 -37.24
N SER A 540 11.59 13.37 -36.86
CA SER A 540 12.19 12.18 -36.25
C SER A 540 11.59 10.95 -36.92
N GLN A 541 12.47 10.03 -37.29
CA GLN A 541 12.15 8.76 -37.91
C GLN A 541 11.26 7.95 -36.97
N LEU A 542 10.32 7.23 -37.57
CA LEU A 542 9.54 6.18 -36.93
C LEU A 542 10.50 5.12 -36.38
N ASP A 543 10.78 5.18 -35.09
CA ASP A 543 11.43 4.07 -34.39
C ASP A 543 10.39 2.97 -34.19
N ALA A 544 10.42 2.03 -35.13
CA ALA A 544 9.91 0.68 -34.93
C ALA A 544 10.83 -0.04 -33.92
N ASP A 545 10.66 0.25 -32.63
CA ASP A 545 11.22 -0.56 -31.56
C ASP A 545 10.16 -0.72 -30.48
N GLY A 546 9.33 -1.77 -30.65
CA GLY A 546 8.33 -2.22 -29.67
C GLY A 546 9.03 -2.79 -28.44
N THR A 547 9.67 -1.92 -27.69
CA THR A 547 10.25 -2.21 -26.38
C THR A 547 9.10 -2.39 -25.39
N ASP A 548 9.16 -3.50 -24.66
CA ASP A 548 8.21 -3.87 -23.62
C ASP A 548 8.26 -2.81 -22.50
N GLU A 549 7.31 -1.88 -22.46
CA GLU A 549 7.27 -0.77 -21.49
C GLU A 549 7.28 -1.27 -20.03
N GLU A 550 6.73 -2.47 -19.80
CA GLU A 550 6.78 -3.17 -18.50
C GLU A 550 8.24 -3.46 -18.08
N GLN A 551 9.08 -3.90 -19.03
CA GLN A 551 10.52 -4.09 -18.76
C GLN A 551 11.25 -2.78 -18.49
N GLN A 552 10.83 -1.68 -19.12
CA GLN A 552 11.41 -0.36 -18.86
C GLN A 552 11.08 0.13 -17.44
N MET A 553 9.96 -0.32 -16.89
CA MET A 553 9.51 -0.01 -15.53
C MET A 553 10.02 -1.01 -14.47
N GLU A 554 10.68 -2.11 -14.86
CA GLU A 554 11.32 -3.06 -13.91
C GLU A 554 12.21 -2.34 -12.87
N PRO A 555 13.05 -1.34 -13.21
CA PRO A 555 13.87 -0.64 -12.22
C PRO A 555 13.08 0.20 -11.21
N GLU A 556 11.87 0.63 -11.54
CA GLU A 556 10.95 1.36 -10.64
C GLU A 556 10.19 0.37 -9.73
N LEU A 557 9.73 -0.76 -10.29
CA LEU A 557 8.97 -1.80 -9.58
C LEU A 557 9.85 -2.65 -8.66
N GLU A 558 11.02 -3.05 -9.15
CA GLU A 558 11.99 -3.91 -8.49
C GLU A 558 13.40 -3.38 -8.75
N PRO A 559 13.82 -2.31 -8.04
CA PRO A 559 15.09 -1.63 -8.28
C PRO A 559 16.27 -2.57 -8.07
N GLN A 560 16.72 -3.13 -9.20
CA GLN A 560 17.99 -3.79 -9.35
C GLN A 560 18.87 -2.85 -10.14
N LEU A 561 20.07 -2.57 -9.63
CA LEU A 561 21.07 -1.91 -10.47
C LEU A 561 21.36 -2.82 -11.65
N SER A 562 20.98 -2.35 -12.84
CA SER A 562 21.08 -3.01 -14.13
C SER A 562 22.38 -3.78 -14.28
N ARG A 563 22.30 -5.01 -14.84
CA ARG A 563 23.51 -5.71 -15.31
C ARG A 563 24.22 -4.80 -16.32
N PRO A 564 25.57 -4.67 -16.29
CA PRO A 564 26.26 -3.95 -17.34
C PRO A 564 25.91 -4.62 -18.68
N GLY A 565 25.38 -3.82 -19.60
CA GLY A 565 25.01 -4.26 -20.93
C GLY A 565 26.18 -4.95 -21.62
N ASN A 566 25.87 -5.99 -22.39
CA ASN A 566 26.79 -6.58 -23.35
C ASN A 566 27.24 -5.48 -24.32
N VAL A 567 28.40 -4.89 -24.06
CA VAL A 567 29.16 -4.21 -25.10
C VAL A 567 29.67 -5.32 -26.01
N THR A 568 28.93 -5.60 -27.08
CA THR A 568 29.46 -6.30 -28.26
C THR A 568 30.52 -5.39 -28.89
N GLY A 569 31.70 -5.38 -28.28
CA GLY A 569 32.90 -4.83 -28.88
C GLY A 569 33.36 -5.78 -29.96
N ALA A 570 33.13 -5.41 -31.21
CA ALA A 570 33.78 -6.01 -32.36
C ALA A 570 35.30 -5.96 -32.14
N MET A 571 35.92 -7.12 -31.92
CA MET A 571 37.36 -7.30 -32.13
C MET A 571 37.54 -8.25 -33.31
N SER A 572 37.72 -7.62 -34.46
CA SER A 572 38.36 -8.19 -35.63
C SER A 572 39.80 -8.60 -35.29
N GLY A 573 40.14 -9.85 -35.63
CA GLY A 573 41.48 -10.27 -36.07
C GLY A 573 42.60 -10.29 -35.03
N VAL A 574 43.13 -11.48 -34.77
CA VAL A 574 44.51 -11.89 -35.09
C VAL A 574 44.67 -13.37 -34.69
N ALA A 575 45.08 -14.19 -35.64
CA ALA A 575 45.35 -15.62 -35.47
C ALA A 575 46.61 -15.86 -34.61
N PRO A 576 46.70 -16.96 -33.84
CA PRO A 576 47.89 -17.29 -33.08
C PRO A 576 48.93 -17.95 -33.99
N SER A 577 50.10 -17.30 -34.13
CA SER A 577 51.32 -17.94 -34.59
C SER A 577 51.95 -18.73 -33.44
N ALA A 578 52.28 -19.99 -33.72
CA ALA A 578 53.06 -20.87 -32.87
C ALA A 578 54.40 -20.25 -32.46
N ASN A 579 54.85 -20.56 -31.23
CA ASN A 579 56.17 -21.14 -31.04
C ASN A 579 56.34 -21.78 -29.66
N SER A 580 56.87 -23.00 -29.71
CA SER A 580 57.53 -23.76 -28.67
C SER A 580 58.86 -23.14 -28.26
N ALA A 581 59.09 -23.03 -26.95
CA ALA A 581 60.33 -23.36 -26.21
C ALA A 581 60.28 -22.68 -24.84
#